data_AF-A0A5J4PVF1-F1
#
_entry.id   AF-A0A5J4PVF1-F1
#
_cell.length_a   1.000
_cell.length_b   1.000
_cell.length_c   1.000
_cell.angle_alpha   90.00
_cell.angle_beta   90.00
_cell.angle_gamma   90.00
#
_symmetry.space_group_name_H-M   'P 1'
#
loop_
_entity.id
_entity.type
_entity.pdbx_description
1 polymer ?
#
loop_
_entity_poly.entity_id
_entity_poly.type
_entity_poly.pdbx_seq_one_letter_code
_entity_poly.pdbx_strand_id
1 'polypeptide(L)'
;MGEMGALMDASDKKFWKEHPPMPEDYGIGEQERKSQAVAAQQPLLSLYDLFGFSEAERSQITPKKKSKRSLKQTAPVRQLDLFAQTSTLKEKETAPETAHWGETTLQQYHTIKEKHPDALLLFREGDTYKAFGEDAKRISPLLGTTLIQTGGTDETGFPVPALDMNLKQLVRAGQRVAIGEALKTPQAEKKQELAYPMQPRPYEGVLADYLKAGSLVMDKGQAGFLKERYRDRAVFMPLELNATQKVKTEAYIRLRDEYHHLYNYEASELQENKQRRESMNELYDSFVKRFGFLNDKKNLELIKMDASGREMLSLERSIGGKLIKADIFSQPVAFNPNEITQVDTSIEALSASLNKFGEVNTDYMLSLMDDKSREELLSELHGRIYYNPLIHAYETADKFIAGNVIEKAEKIGKYLESHPQEENNLAAAESFHTLQEAAP
;
A
#
# COMPACT_ATOMS: atom_id res chain seq x y z
N MET A 1 -57.81 -45.43 4.05
CA MET A 1 -58.32 -44.26 3.31
C MET A 1 -57.11 -43.41 2.95
N GLY A 2 -56.80 -43.12 1.69
CA GLY A 2 -57.33 -43.66 0.44
C GLY A 2 -56.46 -43.16 -0.71
N GLU A 3 -56.10 -44.03 -1.64
CA GLU A 3 -55.32 -43.63 -2.83
C GLU A 3 -56.27 -43.05 -3.89
N MET A 4 -56.20 -41.73 -4.11
CA MET A 4 -56.81 -41.11 -5.30
C MET A 4 -55.84 -41.18 -6.48
N GLY A 5 -55.74 -42.36 -7.09
CA GLY A 5 -55.16 -42.50 -8.43
C GLY A 5 -56.18 -42.05 -9.47
N ALA A 6 -56.06 -40.81 -9.97
CA ALA A 6 -56.90 -40.33 -11.07
C ALA A 6 -56.51 -41.05 -12.37
N LEU A 7 -57.34 -42.01 -12.82
CA LEU A 7 -57.23 -42.56 -14.17
C LEU A 7 -57.58 -41.47 -15.18
N MET A 8 -56.57 -40.99 -15.91
CA MET A 8 -56.72 -40.09 -17.04
C MET A 8 -57.13 -40.90 -18.27
N ASP A 9 -58.29 -40.61 -18.85
CA ASP A 9 -58.86 -41.40 -19.95
C ASP A 9 -58.00 -41.28 -21.23
N ALA A 10 -58.11 -42.28 -22.10
CA ALA A 10 -57.45 -42.28 -23.41
C ALA A 10 -57.91 -41.08 -24.28
N SER A 11 -59.14 -40.59 -24.07
CA SER A 11 -59.68 -39.39 -24.73
C SER A 11 -58.94 -38.12 -24.29
N ASP A 12 -58.67 -37.94 -22.99
CA ASP A 12 -57.96 -36.77 -22.46
C ASP A 12 -56.53 -36.67 -23.00
N LYS A 13 -55.83 -37.81 -23.09
CA LYS A 13 -54.48 -37.87 -23.68
C LYS A 13 -54.45 -37.50 -25.16
N LYS A 14 -55.58 -37.59 -25.87
CA LYS A 14 -55.69 -37.15 -27.26
C LYS A 14 -55.98 -35.63 -27.32
N PHE A 15 -56.88 -35.14 -26.47
CA PHE A 15 -57.21 -33.72 -26.35
C PHE A 15 -55.96 -32.86 -26.10
N TRP A 16 -55.16 -33.18 -25.09
CA TRP A 16 -53.91 -32.44 -24.77
C TRP A 16 -52.80 -32.58 -25.83
N LYS A 17 -52.96 -33.48 -26.80
CA LYS A 17 -52.00 -33.67 -27.91
C LYS A 17 -52.38 -32.87 -29.14
N GLU A 18 -53.67 -32.64 -29.35
CA GLU A 18 -54.21 -31.78 -30.41
C GLU A 18 -54.31 -30.31 -29.94
N HIS A 19 -54.42 -30.08 -28.64
CA HIS A 19 -54.41 -28.76 -27.98
C HIS A 19 -53.42 -28.73 -26.81
N PRO A 20 -52.10 -28.53 -27.06
CA PRO A 20 -51.15 -28.24 -25.99
C PRO A 20 -51.46 -26.87 -25.37
N PRO A 21 -51.40 -26.70 -24.04
CA PRO A 21 -51.73 -25.43 -23.40
C PRO A 21 -50.70 -24.35 -23.74
N MET A 22 -51.18 -23.15 -24.06
CA MET A 22 -50.33 -22.01 -24.39
C MET A 22 -49.88 -21.30 -23.09
N PRO A 23 -48.75 -20.57 -23.08
CA PRO A 23 -48.29 -19.84 -21.88
C PRO A 23 -49.33 -18.86 -21.30
N GLU A 24 -50.20 -18.35 -22.17
CA GLU A 24 -51.30 -17.43 -21.86
C GLU A 24 -52.40 -18.08 -21.00
N ASP A 25 -52.65 -19.39 -21.17
CA ASP A 25 -53.65 -20.15 -20.40
C ASP A 25 -53.27 -20.28 -18.91
N TYR A 26 -51.98 -20.09 -18.58
CA TYR A 26 -51.45 -20.04 -17.22
C TYR A 26 -51.43 -18.62 -16.63
N GLY A 27 -52.02 -17.63 -17.30
CA GLY A 27 -52.08 -16.24 -16.84
C GLY A 27 -50.79 -15.44 -17.04
N ILE A 28 -49.84 -15.95 -17.84
CA ILE A 28 -48.59 -15.27 -18.18
C ILE A 28 -48.77 -14.52 -19.50
N GLY A 29 -49.48 -13.39 -19.46
CA GLY A 29 -49.63 -12.50 -20.61
C GLY A 29 -48.43 -11.55 -20.77
N GLU A 30 -47.88 -11.43 -21.97
CA GLU A 30 -46.88 -10.41 -22.28
C GLU A 30 -47.50 -9.00 -22.18
N GLN A 31 -46.98 -8.18 -21.27
CA GLN A 31 -47.30 -6.75 -21.27
C GLN A 31 -46.51 -6.05 -22.38
N GLU A 32 -47.18 -5.73 -23.49
CA GLU A 32 -46.69 -4.74 -24.45
C GLU A 32 -46.42 -3.39 -23.75
N ARG A 33 -45.16 -3.16 -23.38
CA ARG A 33 -44.72 -1.83 -22.95
C ARG A 33 -44.66 -0.91 -24.16
N LYS A 34 -45.75 -0.16 -24.37
CA LYS A 34 -45.81 0.94 -25.34
C LYS A 34 -44.56 1.82 -25.20
N SER A 35 -43.85 1.97 -26.31
CA SER A 35 -42.65 2.79 -26.42
C SER A 35 -43.00 4.28 -26.30
N GLN A 36 -42.88 4.83 -25.09
CA GLN A 36 -42.72 6.28 -24.94
C GLN A 36 -41.35 6.68 -25.50
N ALA A 37 -41.36 7.53 -26.51
CA ALA A 37 -40.15 8.12 -27.07
C ALA A 37 -39.53 9.10 -26.05
N VAL A 38 -38.64 8.61 -25.20
CA VAL A 38 -37.77 9.44 -24.37
C VAL A 38 -36.68 10.00 -25.27
N ALA A 39 -36.56 11.33 -25.33
CA ALA A 39 -35.50 11.98 -26.09
C ALA A 39 -34.12 11.53 -25.59
N ALA A 40 -33.30 11.00 -26.48
CA ALA A 40 -31.97 10.49 -26.16
C ALA A 40 -31.03 11.63 -25.76
N GLN A 41 -30.97 11.94 -24.46
CA GLN A 41 -29.85 12.69 -23.90
C GLN A 41 -28.60 11.83 -24.00
N GLN A 42 -27.63 12.27 -24.81
CA GLN A 42 -26.33 11.62 -24.90
C GLN A 42 -25.65 11.69 -23.52
N PRO A 43 -25.02 10.60 -23.04
CA PRO A 43 -24.27 10.63 -21.79
C PRO A 43 -23.11 11.63 -21.93
N LEU A 44 -23.02 12.57 -20.98
CA LEU A 44 -22.06 13.68 -21.02
C LEU A 44 -20.58 13.28 -20.86
N LEU A 45 -20.28 11.99 -20.66
CA LEU A 45 -18.94 11.41 -20.67
C LEU A 45 -19.06 9.93 -21.04
N SER A 46 -18.21 9.43 -21.95
CA SER A 46 -18.06 7.98 -22.15
C SER A 46 -16.96 7.41 -21.24
N LEU A 47 -16.96 6.08 -21.05
CA LEU A 47 -15.87 5.39 -20.34
C LEU A 47 -14.48 5.65 -20.94
N TYR A 48 -14.39 6.03 -22.21
CA TYR A 48 -13.13 6.30 -22.91
C TYR A 48 -12.60 7.72 -22.64
N ASP A 49 -13.48 8.67 -22.33
CA ASP A 49 -13.11 10.03 -21.97
C ASP A 49 -12.52 10.08 -20.54
N LEU A 50 -12.91 9.13 -19.67
CA LEU A 50 -12.37 8.96 -18.31
C LEU A 50 -10.89 8.55 -18.29
N PHE A 51 -10.39 7.91 -19.37
CA PHE A 51 -8.99 7.48 -19.50
C PHE A 51 -8.13 8.37 -20.42
N GLY A 52 -8.69 9.46 -20.95
CA GLY A 52 -7.92 10.45 -21.71
C GLY A 52 -7.47 10.03 -23.11
N PHE A 53 -8.04 8.96 -23.69
CA PHE A 53 -7.65 8.49 -25.03
C PHE A 53 -8.08 9.47 -26.13
N SER A 54 -7.13 9.85 -26.97
CA SER A 54 -7.34 10.68 -28.15
C SER A 54 -8.17 9.97 -29.22
N GLU A 55 -8.81 10.71 -30.12
CA GLU A 55 -9.62 10.12 -31.21
C GLU A 55 -8.82 9.17 -32.12
N ALA A 56 -7.51 9.40 -32.28
CA ALA A 56 -6.63 8.51 -33.03
C ALA A 56 -6.52 7.11 -32.40
N GLU A 57 -6.45 7.03 -31.07
CA GLU A 57 -6.34 5.78 -30.29
C GLU A 57 -7.67 5.01 -30.24
N ARG A 58 -8.80 5.67 -30.53
CA ARG A 58 -10.14 5.04 -30.62
C ARG A 58 -10.32 4.20 -31.90
N SER A 59 -9.38 4.23 -32.85
CA SER A 59 -9.48 3.51 -34.12
C SER A 59 -8.57 2.26 -34.18
N GLN A 60 -9.17 1.07 -34.27
CA GLN A 60 -8.44 -0.18 -34.54
C GLN A 60 -8.11 -0.33 -36.04
N ILE A 61 -7.48 0.69 -36.65
CA ILE A 61 -7.07 0.66 -38.05
C ILE A 61 -5.55 0.75 -38.12
N THR A 62 -4.89 -0.36 -38.43
CA THR A 62 -3.44 -0.39 -38.63
C THR A 62 -3.05 0.41 -39.87
N PRO A 63 -2.14 1.41 -39.77
CA PRO A 63 -1.77 2.22 -40.93
C PRO A 63 -0.88 1.42 -41.89
N LYS A 64 -1.37 1.17 -43.11
CA LYS A 64 -0.56 0.59 -44.19
C LYS A 64 0.55 1.55 -44.63
N LYS A 65 1.81 1.09 -44.61
CA LYS A 65 2.96 1.79 -45.20
C LYS A 65 2.70 2.20 -46.66
N LYS A 66 2.95 3.46 -47.02
CA LYS A 66 3.26 3.90 -48.39
C LYS A 66 4.45 4.87 -48.41
N SER A 67 5.07 4.99 -49.59
CA SER A 67 6.45 5.42 -49.79
C SER A 67 6.64 6.90 -50.17
N LYS A 68 7.88 7.36 -49.98
CA LYS A 68 8.47 8.70 -50.18
C LYS A 68 8.11 9.45 -51.48
N ARG A 69 7.85 10.76 -51.34
CA ARG A 69 8.41 11.94 -52.08
C ARG A 69 7.74 13.23 -51.54
N SER A 70 8.36 14.41 -51.43
CA SER A 70 9.74 14.88 -51.68
C SER A 70 10.08 16.16 -50.90
N LEU A 71 11.38 16.39 -50.67
CA LEU A 71 12.06 17.44 -49.88
C LEU A 71 11.67 18.93 -50.12
N LYS A 72 11.84 19.75 -49.05
CA LYS A 72 12.88 20.81 -48.85
C LYS A 72 12.97 21.10 -47.33
N GLN A 73 14.10 20.92 -46.61
CA GLN A 73 15.34 21.76 -46.55
C GLN A 73 15.06 23.23 -46.15
N THR A 74 15.74 23.91 -45.21
CA THR A 74 17.07 23.75 -44.54
C THR A 74 17.13 24.71 -43.31
N ALA A 75 17.98 24.63 -42.27
CA ALA A 75 19.05 23.68 -41.90
C ALA A 75 19.13 23.40 -40.34
N PRO A 76 20.17 23.70 -39.50
CA PRO A 76 20.53 22.74 -38.43
C PRO A 76 20.64 23.22 -36.97
N VAL A 77 20.61 22.24 -36.06
CA VAL A 77 20.92 22.35 -34.62
C VAL A 77 22.40 22.71 -34.42
N ARG A 78 22.69 23.59 -33.45
CA ARG A 78 24.06 23.95 -33.06
C ARG A 78 24.47 23.14 -31.83
N GLN A 79 25.43 22.23 -32.03
CA GLN A 79 26.21 21.60 -30.95
C GLN A 79 27.01 22.69 -30.22
N LEU A 80 27.06 22.61 -28.88
CA LEU A 80 27.95 23.45 -28.08
C LEU A 80 29.12 22.59 -27.61
N ASP A 81 30.29 22.80 -28.22
CA ASP A 81 31.50 22.08 -27.85
C ASP A 81 32.10 22.61 -26.55
N LEU A 82 32.54 21.66 -25.74
CA LEU A 82 33.31 21.85 -24.54
C LEU A 82 34.76 22.22 -24.95
N PHE A 83 35.34 23.26 -24.33
CA PHE A 83 36.68 23.82 -24.58
C PHE A 83 36.86 24.74 -25.82
N ALA A 84 36.75 26.06 -25.57
CA ALA A 84 37.56 27.07 -26.25
C ALA A 84 37.98 28.13 -25.20
N GLN A 85 39.29 28.41 -25.10
CA GLN A 85 39.86 29.34 -24.12
C GLN A 85 40.29 30.67 -24.76
N THR A 86 40.27 31.72 -23.94
CA THR A 86 40.93 33.04 -24.11
C THR A 86 40.63 33.85 -25.38
N SER A 87 39.92 34.98 -25.20
CA SER A 87 40.60 36.30 -25.10
C SER A 87 39.61 37.43 -24.81
N THR A 88 39.87 38.18 -23.73
CA THR A 88 39.55 39.60 -23.45
C THR A 88 38.36 40.27 -24.18
N LEU A 89 37.41 40.81 -23.41
CA LEU A 89 36.90 42.19 -23.59
C LEU A 89 36.09 42.68 -22.36
N LYS A 90 36.65 43.69 -21.69
CA LYS A 90 36.03 44.71 -20.82
C LYS A 90 34.76 44.35 -20.02
N GLU A 91 34.95 44.24 -18.71
CA GLU A 91 33.89 44.40 -17.71
C GLU A 91 33.18 45.75 -17.87
N LYS A 92 31.86 45.74 -17.64
CA LYS A 92 31.06 46.94 -17.44
C LYS A 92 30.12 46.66 -16.28
N GLU A 93 30.33 47.35 -15.17
CA GLU A 93 29.55 47.18 -13.96
C GLU A 93 28.06 47.43 -14.23
N THR A 94 27.22 46.49 -13.80
CA THR A 94 25.77 46.69 -13.66
C THR A 94 25.42 46.42 -12.21
N ALA A 95 24.85 47.43 -11.54
CA ALA A 95 24.47 47.35 -10.14
C ALA A 95 23.48 46.19 -9.87
N PRO A 96 23.54 45.55 -8.69
CA PRO A 96 22.63 44.46 -8.36
C PRO A 96 21.18 44.97 -8.18
N GLU A 97 20.23 44.25 -8.76
CA GLU A 97 18.80 44.47 -8.54
C GLU A 97 18.44 44.30 -7.05
N THR A 98 17.72 45.28 -6.51
CA THR A 98 17.32 45.29 -5.10
C THR A 98 16.15 44.35 -4.83
N ALA A 99 16.44 43.17 -4.26
CA ALA A 99 15.43 42.34 -3.63
C ALA A 99 14.99 42.97 -2.29
N HIS A 100 13.82 43.61 -2.26
CA HIS A 100 13.23 44.16 -1.04
C HIS A 100 12.65 43.04 -0.14
N TRP A 101 13.44 42.54 0.80
CA TRP A 101 12.97 41.67 1.89
C TRP A 101 13.74 41.91 3.20
N GLY A 102 13.05 42.42 4.23
CA GLY A 102 13.58 42.65 5.57
C GLY A 102 14.09 44.08 5.80
N GLU A 103 13.54 44.75 6.81
CA GLU A 103 14.19 45.93 7.39
C GLU A 103 15.52 45.50 8.02
N THR A 104 16.59 46.25 7.78
CA THR A 104 17.91 45.93 8.37
C THR A 104 17.89 46.17 9.88
N THR A 105 18.73 45.44 10.63
CA THR A 105 18.92 45.62 12.07
C THR A 105 19.13 47.10 12.45
N LEU A 106 19.84 47.85 11.59
CA LEU A 106 20.08 49.29 11.72
C LEU A 106 18.80 50.14 11.56
N GLN A 107 17.92 49.82 10.60
CA GLN A 107 16.64 50.52 10.40
C GLN A 107 15.69 50.33 11.59
N GLN A 108 15.63 49.12 12.14
CA GLN A 108 14.86 48.85 13.36
C GLN A 108 15.45 49.57 14.57
N TYR A 109 16.79 49.60 14.68
CA TYR A 109 17.49 50.36 15.72
C TYR A 109 17.13 51.85 15.68
N HIS A 110 17.20 52.49 14.50
CA HIS A 110 16.81 53.90 14.35
C HIS A 110 15.34 54.15 14.70
N THR A 111 14.41 53.33 14.21
CA THR A 111 12.96 53.46 14.51
C THR A 111 12.64 53.36 16.01
N ILE A 112 13.39 52.54 16.76
CA ILE A 112 13.25 52.44 18.22
C ILE A 112 13.93 53.63 18.92
N LYS A 113 15.11 54.05 18.43
CA LYS A 113 15.88 55.18 18.98
C LYS A 113 15.15 56.51 18.83
N GLU A 114 14.42 56.74 17.74
CA GLU A 114 13.55 57.91 17.54
C GLU A 114 12.49 58.06 18.65
N LYS A 115 11.97 56.94 19.15
CA LYS A 115 10.98 56.92 20.24
C LYS A 115 11.60 57.10 21.63
N HIS A 116 12.90 56.79 21.76
CA HIS A 116 13.63 56.82 23.02
C HIS A 116 15.04 57.43 22.86
N PRO A 117 15.17 58.72 22.50
CA PRO A 117 16.47 59.34 22.24
C PRO A 117 17.38 59.36 23.48
N ASP A 118 16.79 59.54 24.67
CA ASP A 118 17.50 59.66 25.95
C ASP A 118 17.98 58.32 26.55
N ALA A 119 17.66 57.18 25.94
CA ALA A 119 18.02 55.86 26.43
C ALA A 119 19.08 55.21 25.53
N LEU A 120 20.09 54.58 26.12
CA LEU A 120 21.05 53.74 25.42
C LEU A 120 20.35 52.46 24.96
N LEU A 121 20.30 52.20 23.65
CA LEU A 121 19.64 51.03 23.09
C LEU A 121 20.65 49.89 22.86
N LEU A 122 20.41 48.75 23.51
CA LEU A 122 21.09 47.48 23.28
C LEU A 122 20.16 46.58 22.46
N PHE A 123 20.58 46.21 21.25
CA PHE A 123 19.83 45.31 20.38
C PHE A 123 20.42 43.90 20.41
N ARG A 124 19.60 42.87 20.63
CA ARG A 124 20.05 41.47 20.64
C ARG A 124 20.14 40.91 19.22
N GLU A 125 21.34 40.58 18.78
CA GLU A 125 21.59 39.90 17.51
C GLU A 125 22.35 38.58 17.80
N GLY A 126 21.60 37.47 17.76
CA GLY A 126 22.10 36.15 18.14
C GLY A 126 22.56 36.08 19.60
N ASP A 127 23.82 35.73 19.78
CA ASP A 127 24.50 35.58 21.08
C ASP A 127 25.23 36.85 21.54
N THR A 128 25.01 37.99 20.87
CA THR A 128 25.59 39.29 21.23
C THR A 128 24.54 40.38 21.38
N TYR A 129 24.75 41.29 22.33
CA TYR A 129 24.09 42.59 22.34
C TYR A 129 24.97 43.60 21.60
N LYS A 130 24.37 44.38 20.70
CA LYS A 130 25.02 45.45 19.93
C LYS A 130 24.37 46.81 20.19
N ALA A 131 25.17 47.86 20.14
CA ALA A 131 24.73 49.25 20.07
C ALA A 131 25.43 49.93 18.89
N PHE A 132 24.80 50.96 18.34
CA PHE A 132 25.22 51.62 17.10
C PHE A 132 25.32 53.16 17.29
N GLY A 133 26.17 53.81 16.51
CA GLY A 133 26.35 55.26 16.47
C GLY A 133 26.81 55.87 17.80
N GLU A 134 26.09 56.88 18.28
CA GLU A 134 26.44 57.59 19.52
C GLU A 134 26.35 56.70 20.76
N ASP A 135 25.43 55.75 20.80
CA ASP A 135 25.30 54.82 21.93
C ASP A 135 26.53 53.91 22.00
N ALA A 136 27.05 53.47 20.85
CA ALA A 136 28.29 52.70 20.81
C ALA A 136 29.49 53.49 21.37
N LYS A 137 29.59 54.77 21.01
CA LYS A 137 30.62 55.71 21.53
C LYS A 137 30.49 55.98 23.03
N ARG A 138 29.27 55.93 23.60
CA ARG A 138 29.05 56.08 25.05
C ARG A 138 29.31 54.78 25.81
N ILE A 139 28.96 53.63 25.23
CA ILE A 139 29.08 52.31 25.86
C ILE A 139 30.52 51.77 25.83
N SER A 140 31.25 51.99 24.72
CA SER A 140 32.65 51.56 24.55
C SER A 140 33.57 51.93 25.73
N PRO A 141 33.69 53.22 26.15
CA PRO A 141 34.54 53.60 27.28
C PRO A 141 33.97 53.17 28.64
N LEU A 142 32.63 53.06 28.78
CA LEU A 142 32.00 52.67 30.04
C LEU A 142 32.16 51.18 30.37
N LEU A 143 32.24 50.31 29.34
CA LEU A 143 32.38 48.85 29.49
C LEU A 143 33.75 48.30 29.06
N GLY A 144 34.64 49.14 28.51
CA GLY A 144 35.91 48.68 27.94
C GLY A 144 35.75 47.82 26.67
N THR A 145 34.67 48.03 25.92
CA THR A 145 34.34 47.25 24.71
C THR A 145 34.95 47.89 23.46
N THR A 146 35.43 47.08 22.53
CA THR A 146 36.09 47.55 21.30
C THR A 146 35.06 48.19 20.36
N LEU A 147 35.28 49.45 19.98
CA LEU A 147 34.50 50.12 18.96
C LEU A 147 34.95 49.64 17.58
N ILE A 148 34.01 49.16 16.76
CA ILE A 148 34.22 48.64 15.41
C ILE A 148 33.45 49.53 14.45
N GLN A 149 34.06 49.97 13.34
CA GLN A 149 33.35 50.80 12.36
C GLN A 149 32.91 49.94 11.17
N THR A 150 31.61 49.66 11.07
CA THR A 150 31.01 48.86 10.00
C THR A 150 30.14 49.74 9.12
N GLY A 151 30.36 49.75 7.80
CA GLY A 151 29.49 50.47 6.85
C GLY A 151 29.40 51.99 7.00
N GLY A 152 30.28 52.61 7.78
CA GLY A 152 30.24 54.04 8.11
C GLY A 152 29.60 54.38 9.46
N THR A 153 29.00 53.40 10.14
CA THR A 153 28.48 53.52 11.51
C THR A 153 29.43 52.90 12.53
N ASP A 154 29.58 53.54 13.69
CA ASP A 154 30.32 52.98 14.83
C ASP A 154 29.46 51.96 15.58
N GLU A 155 30.03 50.82 15.92
CA GLU A 155 29.35 49.69 16.56
C GLU A 155 30.15 49.23 17.79
N THR A 156 29.46 48.80 18.83
CA THR A 156 30.08 48.06 19.93
C THR A 156 29.14 46.97 20.41
N GLY A 157 29.68 45.92 21.03
CA GLY A 157 28.87 44.83 21.56
C GLY A 157 29.58 43.96 22.56
N PHE A 158 28.79 43.09 23.20
CA PHE A 158 29.27 42.11 24.17
C PHE A 158 28.38 40.84 24.16
N PRO A 159 28.89 39.68 24.62
CA PRO A 159 28.12 38.43 24.63
C PRO A 159 26.90 38.49 25.55
N VAL A 160 25.81 37.83 25.18
CA VAL A 160 24.56 37.75 25.96
C VAL A 160 24.77 37.38 27.44
N PRO A 161 25.64 36.41 27.82
CA PRO A 161 25.89 36.10 29.23
C PRO A 161 26.49 37.25 30.06
N ALA A 162 27.11 38.26 29.43
CA ALA A 162 27.68 39.41 30.13
C ALA A 162 26.66 40.54 30.42
N LEU A 163 25.41 40.39 29.95
CA LEU A 163 24.37 41.43 30.09
C LEU A 163 24.16 41.88 31.54
N ASP A 164 23.95 40.96 32.47
CA ASP A 164 23.63 41.29 33.87
C ASP A 164 24.75 42.07 34.58
N MET A 165 26.00 41.86 34.18
CA MET A 165 27.16 42.59 34.69
C MET A 165 27.20 43.99 34.08
N ASN A 166 27.08 44.07 32.75
CA ASN A 166 27.20 45.31 31.98
C ASN A 166 26.03 46.26 32.25
N LEU A 167 24.80 45.76 32.40
CA LEU A 167 23.64 46.57 32.81
C LEU A 167 23.86 47.23 34.17
N LYS A 168 24.37 46.49 35.17
CA LYS A 168 24.68 47.04 36.50
C LYS A 168 25.72 48.16 36.42
N GLN A 169 26.69 48.06 35.52
CA GLN A 169 27.71 49.08 35.29
C GLN A 169 27.13 50.33 34.59
N LEU A 170 26.32 50.16 33.55
CA LEU A 170 25.65 51.27 32.84
C LEU A 170 24.66 52.02 33.74
N VAL A 171 23.85 51.30 34.54
CA VAL A 171 22.90 51.90 35.50
C VAL A 171 23.64 52.64 36.62
N ARG A 172 24.76 52.11 37.13
CA ARG A 172 25.63 52.83 38.09
C ARG A 172 26.26 54.09 37.49
N ALA A 173 26.52 54.11 36.19
CA ALA A 173 26.95 55.31 35.45
C ALA A 173 25.78 56.27 35.11
N GLY A 174 24.61 56.10 35.73
CA GLY A 174 23.44 56.96 35.57
C GLY A 174 22.73 56.83 34.21
N GLN A 175 23.11 55.85 33.38
CA GLN A 175 22.56 55.69 32.04
C GLN A 175 21.23 54.94 32.08
N ARG A 176 20.23 55.46 31.36
CA ARG A 176 18.97 54.76 31.10
C ARG A 176 19.21 53.79 29.94
N VAL A 177 19.01 52.49 30.16
CA VAL A 177 19.25 51.47 29.14
C VAL A 177 17.93 50.83 28.71
N ALA A 178 17.73 50.74 27.39
CA ALA A 178 16.63 50.01 26.77
C ALA A 178 17.20 48.75 26.09
N ILE A 179 16.49 47.63 26.20
CA ILE A 179 16.88 46.36 25.57
C ILE A 179 15.85 46.05 24.49
N GLY A 180 16.29 46.08 23.24
CA GLY A 180 15.52 45.60 22.10
C GLY A 180 15.89 44.15 21.80
N GLU A 181 14.93 43.23 21.94
CA GLU A 181 15.04 41.94 21.27
C GLU A 181 14.27 42.01 19.96
N ALA A 182 14.84 41.47 18.89
CA ALA A 182 14.10 41.27 17.66
C ALA A 182 12.95 40.29 17.94
N LEU A 183 11.74 40.83 18.11
CA LEU A 183 10.51 40.04 18.08
C LEU A 183 10.41 39.41 16.69
N LYS A 184 10.96 38.20 16.55
CA LYS A 184 10.52 37.28 15.51
C LYS A 184 9.03 37.13 15.71
N THR A 185 8.24 37.76 14.84
CA THR A 185 6.86 37.36 14.67
C THR A 185 6.85 35.86 14.43
N PRO A 186 5.90 35.10 14.99
CA PRO A 186 5.71 33.71 14.62
C PRO A 186 5.06 33.64 13.22
N GLN A 187 5.68 34.28 12.23
CA GLN A 187 5.75 33.67 10.91
C GLN A 187 6.31 32.27 11.16
N ALA A 188 5.47 31.27 10.86
CA ALA A 188 5.81 29.88 11.03
C ALA A 188 7.24 29.65 10.54
N GLU A 189 8.03 28.94 11.35
CA GLU A 189 9.25 28.33 10.86
C GLU A 189 8.86 27.34 9.75
N LYS A 190 8.72 27.88 8.54
CA LYS A 190 9.06 27.15 7.33
C LYS A 190 10.51 26.77 7.53
N LYS A 191 10.71 25.61 8.17
CA LYS A 191 11.65 24.62 7.63
C LYS A 191 11.52 24.75 6.13
N GLN A 192 12.59 25.18 5.49
CA GLN A 192 12.75 24.93 4.08
C GLN A 192 12.89 23.41 3.97
N GLU A 193 11.75 22.70 4.01
CA GLU A 193 11.62 21.42 3.31
C GLU A 193 12.15 21.73 1.92
N LEU A 194 13.31 21.17 1.59
CA LEU A 194 13.89 21.26 0.26
C LEU A 194 12.78 20.86 -0.70
N ALA A 195 12.25 21.84 -1.43
CA ALA A 195 11.03 21.67 -2.20
C ALA A 195 11.36 20.83 -3.44
N TYR A 196 11.36 19.50 -3.27
CA TYR A 196 11.70 18.57 -4.33
C TYR A 196 10.75 18.79 -5.53
N PRO A 197 11.28 18.79 -6.76
CA PRO A 197 10.49 19.12 -7.93
C PRO A 197 9.35 18.13 -8.12
N MET A 198 8.18 18.63 -8.51
CA MET A 198 6.98 17.83 -8.85
C MET A 198 7.10 17.13 -10.22
N GLN A 199 8.32 16.70 -10.56
CA GLN A 199 8.64 16.01 -11.81
C GLN A 199 8.96 14.53 -11.52
N PRO A 200 8.71 13.61 -12.46
CA PRO A 200 9.14 12.22 -12.33
C PRO A 200 10.65 12.12 -12.12
N ARG A 201 11.08 11.30 -11.17
CA ARG A 201 12.49 11.12 -10.79
C ARG A 201 12.78 9.67 -10.40
N PRO A 202 14.04 9.20 -10.32
CA PRO A 202 14.34 7.92 -9.71
C PRO A 202 13.81 7.85 -8.28
N TYR A 203 13.21 6.73 -7.89
CA TYR A 203 12.86 6.46 -6.50
C TYR A 203 14.13 6.07 -5.72
N GLU A 204 14.38 6.73 -4.59
CA GLU A 204 15.58 6.50 -3.76
C GLU A 204 15.27 5.73 -2.46
N GLY A 205 14.00 5.41 -2.19
CA GLY A 205 13.59 4.59 -1.06
C GLY A 205 13.80 3.08 -1.28
N VAL A 206 13.55 2.29 -0.23
CA VAL A 206 13.68 0.83 -0.27
C VAL A 206 12.53 0.20 -1.07
N LEU A 207 12.85 -0.48 -2.17
CA LEU A 207 11.88 -1.19 -3.02
C LEU A 207 11.56 -2.59 -2.49
N ALA A 208 10.81 -2.65 -1.39
CA ALA A 208 10.30 -3.92 -0.84
C ALA A 208 9.46 -4.71 -1.87
N ASP A 209 9.45 -6.04 -1.76
CA ASP A 209 8.86 -6.93 -2.78
C ASP A 209 7.35 -6.76 -2.99
N TYR A 210 6.63 -6.35 -1.94
CA TYR A 210 5.20 -6.07 -2.01
C TYR A 210 4.87 -4.79 -2.80
N LEU A 211 5.84 -3.89 -2.99
CA LEU A 211 5.66 -2.65 -3.76
C LEU A 211 5.68 -2.97 -5.26
N LYS A 212 4.64 -2.54 -5.97
CA LYS A 212 4.41 -2.79 -7.40
C LYS A 212 4.35 -1.47 -8.18
N ALA A 213 4.30 -1.55 -9.51
CA ALA A 213 3.90 -0.39 -10.29
C ALA A 213 2.47 0.03 -9.89
N GLY A 214 2.26 1.32 -9.64
CA GLY A 214 1.05 1.88 -9.03
C GLY A 214 1.07 1.90 -7.49
N SER A 215 2.09 1.38 -6.81
CA SER A 215 2.15 1.48 -5.35
C SER A 215 2.41 2.91 -4.88
N LEU A 216 1.66 3.34 -3.87
CA LEU A 216 1.77 4.64 -3.23
C LEU A 216 2.92 4.62 -2.20
N VAL A 217 3.88 5.54 -2.29
CA VAL A 217 5.10 5.53 -1.47
C VAL A 217 5.49 6.94 -1.03
N MET A 218 6.32 7.03 0.00
CA MET A 218 7.00 8.26 0.41
C MET A 218 8.41 8.30 -0.17
N ASP A 219 8.79 9.43 -0.77
CA ASP A 219 10.16 9.75 -1.22
C ASP A 219 10.51 11.17 -0.76
N LYS A 220 11.57 11.30 0.03
CA LYS A 220 12.10 12.59 0.53
C LYS A 220 11.06 13.54 1.13
N GLY A 221 10.05 13.00 1.81
CA GLY A 221 8.96 13.76 2.43
C GLY A 221 7.79 14.13 1.50
N GLN A 222 7.79 13.65 0.25
CA GLN A 222 6.65 13.74 -0.68
C GLN A 222 5.99 12.37 -0.83
N ALA A 223 4.66 12.36 -0.99
CA ALA A 223 3.91 11.18 -1.41
C ALA A 223 3.89 11.11 -2.94
N GLY A 224 3.80 9.89 -3.49
CA GLY A 224 3.74 9.68 -4.93
C GLY A 224 3.62 8.20 -5.29
N PHE A 225 3.57 7.89 -6.58
CA PHE A 225 3.42 6.54 -7.10
C PHE A 225 4.71 5.99 -7.69
N LEU A 226 4.92 4.68 -7.57
CA LEU A 226 5.94 3.98 -8.34
C LEU A 226 5.44 3.70 -9.77
N LYS A 227 6.19 4.16 -10.77
CA LYS A 227 6.06 3.82 -12.18
C LYS A 227 7.29 3.04 -12.64
N GLU A 228 7.16 2.21 -13.68
CA GLU A 228 8.30 1.54 -14.33
C GLU A 228 9.22 0.80 -13.34
N ARG A 229 8.65 -0.02 -12.44
CA ARG A 229 9.41 -0.85 -11.49
C ARG A 229 10.10 -2.01 -12.22
N TYR A 230 11.42 -2.05 -12.15
CA TYR A 230 12.29 -3.10 -12.70
C TYR A 230 13.31 -3.54 -11.65
N ARG A 231 13.06 -4.68 -10.99
CA ARG A 231 13.88 -5.20 -9.87
C ARG A 231 14.13 -4.10 -8.82
N ASP A 232 15.35 -3.59 -8.78
CA ASP A 232 15.87 -2.66 -7.76
C ASP A 232 15.77 -1.18 -8.19
N ARG A 233 15.04 -0.88 -9.28
CA ARG A 233 14.82 0.49 -9.77
C ARG A 233 13.35 0.77 -10.05
N ALA A 234 12.91 1.99 -9.78
CA ALA A 234 11.60 2.50 -10.14
C ALA A 234 11.65 4.02 -10.36
N VAL A 235 10.66 4.56 -11.07
CA VAL A 235 10.43 5.99 -11.23
C VAL A 235 9.39 6.43 -10.20
N PHE A 236 9.75 7.36 -9.32
CA PHE A 236 8.82 8.05 -8.45
C PHE A 236 8.08 9.15 -9.22
N MET A 237 6.76 9.10 -9.20
CA MET A 237 5.87 10.16 -9.69
C MET A 237 5.26 10.90 -8.48
N PRO A 238 5.69 12.13 -8.17
CA PRO A 238 5.15 12.89 -7.03
C PRO A 238 3.66 13.20 -7.21
N LEU A 239 2.92 13.22 -6.11
CA LEU A 239 1.49 13.51 -6.07
C LEU A 239 1.22 14.85 -5.36
N GLU A 240 0.43 15.71 -5.99
CA GLU A 240 -0.05 16.95 -5.37
C GLU A 240 -1.13 16.62 -4.33
N LEU A 241 -0.78 16.80 -3.06
CA LEU A 241 -1.66 16.58 -1.91
C LEU A 241 -1.73 17.83 -1.04
N ASN A 242 -2.92 18.14 -0.53
CA ASN A 242 -3.06 19.13 0.55
C ASN A 242 -2.49 18.58 1.87
N ALA A 243 -2.25 19.45 2.86
CA ALA A 243 -1.61 19.07 4.12
C ALA A 243 -2.32 17.90 4.85
N THR A 244 -3.65 17.90 4.87
CA THR A 244 -4.46 16.83 5.48
C THR A 244 -4.32 15.51 4.72
N GLN A 245 -4.30 15.55 3.39
CA GLN A 245 -4.06 14.39 2.55
C GLN A 245 -2.63 13.86 2.69
N LYS A 246 -1.60 14.73 2.79
CA LYS A 246 -0.19 14.34 3.04
C LYS A 246 -0.10 13.50 4.32
N VAL A 247 -0.63 14.01 5.44
CA VAL A 247 -0.60 13.30 6.73
C VAL A 247 -1.44 12.02 6.71
N LYS A 248 -2.60 12.00 6.05
CA LYS A 248 -3.42 10.77 5.89
C LYS A 248 -2.66 9.70 5.08
N THR A 249 -2.02 10.12 3.99
CA THR A 249 -1.26 9.24 3.09
C THR A 249 -0.05 8.65 3.79
N GLU A 250 0.72 9.47 4.52
CA GLU A 250 1.86 9.02 5.33
C GLU A 250 1.44 8.01 6.40
N ALA A 251 0.30 8.24 7.08
CA ALA A 251 -0.24 7.31 8.07
C ALA A 251 -0.73 5.98 7.44
N TYR A 252 -1.37 6.05 6.27
CA TYR A 252 -1.78 4.87 5.52
C TYR A 252 -0.59 4.02 5.05
N ILE A 253 0.42 4.66 4.44
CA ILE A 253 1.64 3.99 3.95
C ILE A 253 2.33 3.26 5.10
N ARG A 254 2.53 3.91 6.26
CA ARG A 254 3.12 3.27 7.45
C ARG A 254 2.34 2.04 7.91
N LEU A 255 1.00 2.11 7.95
CA LEU A 255 0.16 0.99 8.35
C LEU A 255 0.27 -0.18 7.35
N ARG A 256 0.30 0.10 6.05
CA ARG A 256 0.49 -0.92 5.01
C ARG A 256 1.86 -1.57 5.07
N ASP A 257 2.89 -0.77 5.24
CA ASP A 257 4.27 -1.26 5.25
C ASP A 257 4.49 -2.16 6.47
N GLU A 258 3.98 -1.77 7.66
CA GLU A 258 4.04 -2.63 8.85
C GLU A 258 3.15 -3.89 8.74
N TYR A 259 1.98 -3.80 8.08
CA TYR A 259 1.16 -4.97 7.74
C TYR A 259 1.96 -5.99 6.91
N HIS A 260 2.64 -5.55 5.84
CA HIS A 260 3.46 -6.44 5.04
C HIS A 260 4.70 -6.94 5.78
N HIS A 261 5.34 -6.12 6.62
CA HIS A 261 6.47 -6.57 7.44
C HIS A 261 6.07 -7.62 8.46
N LEU A 262 4.90 -7.50 9.09
CA LEU A 262 4.32 -8.53 9.94
C LEU A 262 3.98 -9.78 9.13
N TYR A 263 3.13 -9.66 8.10
CA TYR A 263 2.64 -10.80 7.34
C TYR A 263 3.77 -11.61 6.69
N ASN A 264 4.74 -10.94 6.07
CA ASN A 264 5.85 -11.62 5.41
C ASN A 264 6.79 -12.31 6.40
N TYR A 265 7.03 -11.71 7.58
CA TYR A 265 7.83 -12.35 8.64
C TYR A 265 7.13 -13.59 9.19
N GLU A 266 5.82 -13.51 9.46
CA GLU A 266 5.05 -14.66 9.96
C GLU A 266 4.94 -15.76 8.88
N ALA A 267 4.90 -15.39 7.60
CA ALA A 267 4.92 -16.34 6.48
C ALA A 267 6.29 -17.02 6.28
N SER A 268 7.42 -16.35 6.54
CA SER A 268 8.76 -16.92 6.34
C SER A 268 9.26 -17.71 7.53
N GLU A 269 9.10 -17.18 8.75
CA GLU A 269 9.66 -17.77 9.96
C GLU A 269 8.71 -18.78 10.62
N LEU A 270 7.43 -18.81 10.23
CA LEU A 270 6.36 -19.59 10.87
C LEU A 270 6.28 -19.33 12.39
N GLN A 271 6.57 -18.09 12.80
CA GLN A 271 6.62 -17.64 14.19
C GLN A 271 5.82 -16.36 14.39
N GLU A 272 5.12 -16.26 15.52
CA GLU A 272 4.31 -15.10 15.86
C GLU A 272 5.19 -13.89 16.25
N ASN A 273 4.99 -12.74 15.60
CA ASN A 273 5.65 -11.49 15.97
C ASN A 273 4.73 -10.53 16.73
N LYS A 274 4.57 -10.79 18.03
CA LYS A 274 3.70 -9.99 18.92
C LYS A 274 4.05 -8.49 18.90
N GLN A 275 5.34 -8.15 18.96
CA GLN A 275 5.79 -6.76 18.98
C GLN A 275 5.39 -5.99 17.71
N ARG A 276 5.54 -6.61 16.53
CA ARG A 276 5.06 -6.01 15.26
C ARG A 276 3.54 -5.94 15.20
N ARG A 277 2.83 -6.96 15.70
CA ARG A 277 1.36 -6.97 15.79
C ARG A 277 0.84 -5.84 16.70
N GLU A 278 1.49 -5.58 17.82
CA GLU A 278 1.20 -4.46 18.71
C GLU A 278 1.46 -3.12 18.00
N SER A 279 2.61 -2.94 17.33
CA SER A 279 2.91 -1.73 16.58
C SER A 279 1.91 -1.47 15.44
N MET A 280 1.52 -2.51 14.69
CA MET A 280 0.47 -2.44 13.67
C MET A 280 -0.89 -2.05 14.26
N ASN A 281 -1.24 -2.57 15.45
CA ASN A 281 -2.44 -2.15 16.17
C ASN A 281 -2.41 -0.66 16.52
N GLU A 282 -1.30 -0.16 17.09
CA GLU A 282 -1.15 1.26 17.44
C GLU A 282 -1.24 2.19 16.23
N LEU A 283 -0.66 1.79 15.09
CA LEU A 283 -0.74 2.51 13.82
C LEU A 283 -2.18 2.55 13.30
N TYR A 284 -2.89 1.43 13.32
CA TYR A 284 -4.30 1.35 12.91
C TYR A 284 -5.20 2.18 13.83
N ASP A 285 -5.09 2.02 15.15
CA ASP A 285 -5.92 2.76 16.10
C ASP A 285 -5.64 4.27 16.05
N SER A 286 -4.38 4.65 15.80
CA SER A 286 -3.99 6.03 15.50
C SER A 286 -4.57 6.55 14.18
N PHE A 287 -4.66 5.72 13.14
CA PHE A 287 -5.29 6.08 11.87
C PHE A 287 -6.80 6.27 12.05
N VAL A 288 -7.50 5.29 12.63
CA VAL A 288 -8.96 5.33 12.83
C VAL A 288 -9.37 6.49 13.74
N LYS A 289 -8.61 6.77 14.81
CA LYS A 289 -8.85 7.92 15.70
C LYS A 289 -8.76 9.28 14.99
N ARG A 290 -7.93 9.41 13.95
CA ARG A 290 -7.72 10.66 13.20
C ARG A 290 -8.59 10.78 11.95
N PHE A 291 -8.80 9.67 11.25
CA PHE A 291 -9.36 9.67 9.89
C PHE A 291 -10.62 8.81 9.74
N GLY A 292 -11.00 8.01 10.75
CA GLY A 292 -12.03 6.98 10.66
C GLY A 292 -11.54 5.69 9.99
N PHE A 293 -12.45 4.75 9.80
CA PHE A 293 -12.17 3.41 9.28
C PHE A 293 -11.59 3.44 7.86
N LEU A 294 -10.76 2.47 7.49
CA LEU A 294 -10.18 2.32 6.15
C LEU A 294 -11.29 2.22 5.08
N ASN A 295 -12.37 1.48 5.38
CA ASN A 295 -13.53 1.34 4.51
C ASN A 295 -14.52 2.52 4.55
N ASP A 296 -14.28 3.57 5.34
CA ASP A 296 -15.07 4.81 5.25
C ASP A 296 -14.92 5.42 3.84
N LYS A 297 -16.02 5.90 3.24
CA LYS A 297 -16.04 6.49 1.87
C LYS A 297 -14.94 7.55 1.63
N LYS A 298 -14.65 8.38 2.65
CA LYS A 298 -13.62 9.44 2.69
C LYS A 298 -12.16 8.95 2.70
N ASN A 299 -11.93 7.66 2.90
CA ASN A 299 -10.62 7.01 2.96
C ASN A 299 -10.46 6.02 1.79
N LEU A 300 -11.55 5.36 1.41
CA LEU A 300 -11.66 4.40 0.32
C LEU A 300 -11.05 4.90 -1.01
N GLU A 301 -11.27 6.17 -1.39
CA GLU A 301 -10.72 6.73 -2.62
C GLU A 301 -9.18 6.80 -2.60
N LEU A 302 -8.58 7.29 -1.51
CA LEU A 302 -7.13 7.36 -1.35
C LEU A 302 -6.50 5.97 -1.34
N ILE A 303 -7.08 5.04 -0.56
CA ILE A 303 -6.55 3.69 -0.43
C ILE A 303 -6.60 2.95 -1.77
N LYS A 304 -7.66 3.13 -2.57
CA LYS A 304 -7.78 2.54 -3.91
C LYS A 304 -6.81 3.11 -4.96
N MET A 305 -6.11 4.22 -4.68
CA MET A 305 -5.03 4.69 -5.56
C MET A 305 -3.77 3.83 -5.43
N ASP A 306 -3.59 3.14 -4.30
CA ASP A 306 -2.48 2.23 -4.09
C ASP A 306 -2.75 0.87 -4.74
N ALA A 307 -1.74 0.31 -5.41
CA ALA A 307 -1.84 -1.00 -6.06
C ALA A 307 -2.20 -2.14 -5.08
N SER A 308 -1.74 -2.05 -3.82
CA SER A 308 -2.04 -2.95 -2.70
C SER A 308 -3.19 -2.46 -1.80
N GLY A 309 -3.98 -1.50 -2.29
CA GLY A 309 -5.06 -0.89 -1.51
C GLY A 309 -6.21 -1.82 -1.17
N ARG A 310 -6.47 -2.88 -1.97
CA ARG A 310 -7.60 -3.78 -1.72
C ARG A 310 -7.34 -4.70 -0.53
N GLU A 311 -6.11 -5.18 -0.45
CA GLU A 311 -5.56 -5.98 0.64
C GLU A 311 -5.68 -5.20 1.95
N MET A 312 -5.32 -3.91 1.96
CA MET A 312 -5.44 -3.05 3.13
C MET A 312 -6.90 -2.83 3.58
N LEU A 313 -7.88 -2.84 2.69
CA LEU A 313 -9.29 -2.76 3.06
C LEU A 313 -9.80 -4.03 3.76
N SER A 314 -9.16 -5.19 3.56
CA SER A 314 -9.51 -6.44 4.26
C SER A 314 -9.08 -6.49 5.72
N LEU A 315 -8.32 -5.50 6.20
CA LEU A 315 -8.02 -5.32 7.62
C LEU A 315 -9.27 -5.02 8.47
N GLU A 316 -10.40 -4.70 7.83
CA GLU A 316 -11.67 -4.48 8.50
C GLU A 316 -12.73 -5.46 7.97
N ARG A 317 -13.53 -6.02 8.88
CA ARG A 317 -14.66 -6.90 8.56
C ARG A 317 -15.96 -6.25 9.02
N SER A 318 -17.03 -6.45 8.28
CA SER A 318 -18.37 -6.02 8.68
C SER A 318 -19.11 -7.17 9.36
N ILE A 319 -19.38 -7.05 10.66
CA ILE A 319 -20.24 -7.99 11.41
C ILE A 319 -21.43 -7.20 11.96
N GLY A 320 -22.65 -7.62 11.59
CA GLY A 320 -23.88 -6.91 11.99
C GLY A 320 -23.93 -5.45 11.54
N GLY A 321 -23.29 -5.10 10.42
CA GLY A 321 -23.19 -3.73 9.91
C GLY A 321 -22.18 -2.84 10.64
N LYS A 322 -21.40 -3.38 11.59
CA LYS A 322 -20.31 -2.67 12.27
C LYS A 322 -18.95 -3.14 11.74
N LEU A 323 -18.07 -2.19 11.46
CA LEU A 323 -16.67 -2.49 11.12
C LEU A 323 -15.90 -2.88 12.37
N ILE A 324 -15.19 -4.01 12.29
CA ILE A 324 -14.30 -4.54 13.32
C ILE A 324 -12.94 -4.90 12.72
N LYS A 325 -11.90 -5.01 13.56
CA LYS A 325 -10.57 -5.50 13.17
C LYS A 325 -10.64 -6.92 12.58
N ALA A 326 -9.82 -7.19 11.56
CA ALA A 326 -9.52 -8.53 11.06
C ALA A 326 -8.66 -9.34 12.05
N ASP A 327 -8.59 -10.66 11.88
CA ASP A 327 -7.93 -11.56 12.85
C ASP A 327 -6.42 -11.33 12.95
N ILE A 328 -5.78 -10.75 11.92
CA ILE A 328 -4.35 -10.38 11.95
C ILE A 328 -4.00 -9.37 13.06
N PHE A 329 -4.98 -8.64 13.61
CA PHE A 329 -4.72 -7.78 14.77
C PHE A 329 -4.61 -8.55 16.09
N SER A 330 -5.03 -9.81 16.15
CA SER A 330 -5.06 -10.63 17.37
C SER A 330 -4.30 -11.95 17.30
N GLN A 331 -4.09 -12.52 16.11
CA GLN A 331 -3.44 -13.84 15.93
C GLN A 331 -2.74 -13.95 14.56
N PRO A 332 -1.81 -14.90 14.38
CA PRO A 332 -1.24 -15.20 13.07
C PRO A 332 -2.30 -15.57 12.04
N VAL A 333 -2.12 -15.08 10.82
CA VAL A 333 -2.95 -15.44 9.64
C VAL A 333 -2.11 -15.88 8.43
N ALA A 334 -0.79 -15.83 8.55
CA ALA A 334 0.16 -16.25 7.51
C ALA A 334 0.52 -17.74 7.61
N PHE A 335 0.43 -18.32 8.81
CA PHE A 335 0.66 -19.72 9.12
C PHE A 335 -0.31 -20.21 10.20
N ASN A 336 -0.43 -21.52 10.38
CA ASN A 336 -1.23 -22.11 11.46
C ASN A 336 -0.31 -22.46 12.65
N PRO A 337 -0.43 -21.80 13.82
CA PRO A 337 0.40 -22.10 14.99
C PRO A 337 0.09 -23.45 15.64
N ASN A 338 -1.03 -24.08 15.29
CA ASN A 338 -1.41 -25.43 15.72
C ASN A 338 -1.22 -26.45 14.59
N GLU A 339 -0.35 -26.16 13.62
CA GLU A 339 0.03 -27.12 12.59
C GLU A 339 0.85 -28.24 13.22
N ILE A 340 0.45 -29.48 12.96
CA ILE A 340 1.17 -30.67 13.40
C ILE A 340 2.45 -30.73 12.56
N THR A 341 3.61 -30.60 13.19
CA THR A 341 4.93 -30.62 12.51
C THR A 341 5.62 -31.98 12.57
N GLN A 342 5.27 -32.81 13.55
CA GLN A 342 5.85 -34.13 13.78
C GLN A 342 4.82 -35.04 14.47
N VAL A 343 4.83 -36.35 14.19
CA VAL A 343 3.99 -37.36 14.83
C VAL A 343 4.77 -38.65 15.06
N ASP A 344 4.51 -39.31 16.20
CA ASP A 344 5.21 -40.55 16.56
C ASP A 344 4.61 -41.78 15.84
N THR A 345 3.31 -41.75 15.52
CA THR A 345 2.60 -42.91 14.95
C THR A 345 1.96 -42.65 13.60
N SER A 346 1.90 -43.69 12.76
CA SER A 346 1.23 -43.61 11.45
C SER A 346 -0.29 -43.38 11.54
N ILE A 347 -0.91 -43.71 12.68
CA ILE A 347 -2.34 -43.43 12.94
C ILE A 347 -2.55 -41.93 13.24
N GLU A 348 -1.63 -41.30 13.95
CA GLU A 348 -1.63 -39.84 14.16
C GLU A 348 -1.34 -39.11 12.84
N ALA A 349 -0.40 -39.59 12.03
CA ALA A 349 -0.14 -39.09 10.68
C ALA A 349 -1.41 -39.13 9.80
N LEU A 350 -2.12 -40.27 9.78
CA LEU A 350 -3.37 -40.44 9.07
C LEU A 350 -4.44 -39.45 9.55
N SER A 351 -4.55 -39.28 10.87
CA SER A 351 -5.49 -38.34 11.49
C SER A 351 -5.15 -36.89 11.14
N ALA A 352 -3.86 -36.53 11.13
CA ALA A 352 -3.37 -35.22 10.72
C ALA A 352 -3.68 -34.94 9.23
N SER A 353 -3.51 -35.93 8.35
CA SER A 353 -3.86 -35.81 6.93
C SER A 353 -5.35 -35.57 6.73
N LEU A 354 -6.20 -36.38 7.38
CA LEU A 354 -7.66 -36.26 7.28
C LEU A 354 -8.16 -34.91 7.81
N ASN A 355 -7.59 -34.43 8.92
CA ASN A 355 -7.92 -33.11 9.47
C ASN A 355 -7.48 -31.94 8.57
N LYS A 356 -6.39 -32.09 7.79
CA LYS A 356 -5.83 -31.03 6.95
C LYS A 356 -6.39 -31.01 5.52
N PHE A 357 -6.61 -32.17 4.91
CA PHE A 357 -7.00 -32.31 3.50
C PHE A 357 -8.38 -32.97 3.30
N GLY A 358 -8.95 -33.64 4.31
CA GLY A 358 -10.16 -34.46 4.16
C GLY A 358 -9.94 -35.81 3.46
N GLU A 359 -8.69 -36.14 3.14
CA GLU A 359 -8.28 -37.35 2.41
C GLU A 359 -6.93 -37.90 2.90
N VAL A 360 -6.56 -39.09 2.42
CA VAL A 360 -5.32 -39.79 2.81
C VAL A 360 -4.18 -39.34 1.89
N ASN A 361 -3.37 -38.39 2.35
CA ASN A 361 -2.22 -37.86 1.64
C ASN A 361 -0.94 -38.49 2.23
N THR A 362 -0.47 -39.56 1.59
CA THR A 362 0.72 -40.32 2.01
C THR A 362 1.98 -39.46 2.12
N ASP A 363 2.11 -38.47 1.23
CA ASP A 363 3.34 -37.70 1.08
C ASP A 363 3.45 -36.66 2.20
N TYR A 364 2.31 -36.07 2.59
CA TYR A 364 2.20 -35.27 3.82
C TYR A 364 2.42 -36.13 5.06
N MET A 365 1.84 -37.34 5.13
CA MET A 365 2.02 -38.23 6.28
C MET A 365 3.48 -38.62 6.49
N LEU A 366 4.22 -38.90 5.41
CA LEU A 366 5.68 -39.10 5.46
C LEU A 366 6.43 -37.84 5.87
N SER A 367 5.99 -36.64 5.46
CA SER A 367 6.63 -35.38 5.88
C SER A 367 6.51 -35.04 7.37
N LEU A 368 5.63 -35.74 8.11
CA LEU A 368 5.47 -35.61 9.56
C LEU A 368 6.26 -36.65 10.37
N MET A 369 6.91 -37.61 9.72
CA MET A 369 7.57 -38.75 10.37
C MET A 369 9.03 -38.83 9.94
N ASP A 370 9.95 -38.88 10.91
CA ASP A 370 11.37 -39.05 10.60
C ASP A 370 11.65 -40.48 10.10
N ASP A 371 12.50 -40.59 9.08
CA ASP A 371 13.12 -41.82 8.57
C ASP A 371 12.20 -43.01 8.22
N LYS A 372 10.89 -42.79 8.03
CA LYS A 372 9.92 -43.86 7.69
C LYS A 372 9.75 -44.09 6.19
N SER A 373 9.68 -45.35 5.76
CA SER A 373 9.40 -45.72 4.36
C SER A 373 7.90 -45.62 4.01
N ARG A 374 7.59 -45.45 2.72
CA ARG A 374 6.20 -45.47 2.21
C ARG A 374 5.57 -46.85 2.42
N GLU A 375 6.34 -47.90 2.19
CA GLU A 375 5.94 -49.30 2.34
C GLU A 375 5.62 -49.63 3.81
N GLU A 376 6.46 -49.17 4.74
CA GLU A 376 6.24 -49.32 6.19
C GLU A 376 4.98 -48.59 6.65
N LEU A 377 4.80 -47.33 6.20
CA LEU A 377 3.60 -46.54 6.48
C LEU A 377 2.32 -47.24 6.00
N LEU A 378 2.34 -47.77 4.77
CA LEU A 378 1.21 -48.50 4.19
C LEU A 378 0.96 -49.83 4.91
N SER A 379 2.02 -50.55 5.29
CA SER A 379 1.90 -51.82 6.03
C SER A 379 1.31 -51.65 7.42
N GLU A 380 1.61 -50.56 8.15
CA GLU A 380 1.00 -50.28 9.45
C GLU A 380 -0.46 -49.81 9.35
N LEU A 381 -0.82 -49.17 8.23
CA LEU A 381 -2.17 -48.69 7.96
C LEU A 381 -3.02 -49.69 7.16
N HIS A 382 -2.48 -50.88 6.88
CA HIS A 382 -3.21 -51.99 6.27
C HIS A 382 -4.49 -52.28 7.04
N GLY A 383 -5.61 -52.42 6.32
CA GLY A 383 -6.94 -52.59 6.89
C GLY A 383 -7.64 -51.30 7.34
N ARG A 384 -6.91 -50.18 7.50
CA ARG A 384 -7.46 -48.85 7.83
C ARG A 384 -7.59 -47.95 6.61
N ILE A 385 -6.73 -48.14 5.61
CA ILE A 385 -6.78 -47.46 4.31
C ILE A 385 -6.70 -48.49 3.18
N TYR A 386 -7.30 -48.15 2.04
CA TYR A 386 -7.31 -48.97 0.83
C TYR A 386 -6.99 -48.12 -0.40
N TYR A 387 -6.32 -48.70 -1.39
CA TYR A 387 -6.01 -48.01 -2.63
C TYR A 387 -7.20 -48.08 -3.59
N ASN A 388 -7.72 -46.93 -3.99
CA ASN A 388 -8.79 -46.85 -4.98
C ASN A 388 -8.19 -46.48 -6.35
N PRO A 389 -8.03 -47.45 -7.28
CA PRO A 389 -7.43 -47.19 -8.59
C PRO A 389 -8.31 -46.27 -9.47
N LEU A 390 -9.61 -46.16 -9.20
CA LEU A 390 -10.52 -45.29 -9.97
C LEU A 390 -10.26 -43.79 -9.75
N ILE A 391 -9.56 -43.43 -8.68
CA ILE A 391 -9.12 -42.07 -8.35
C ILE A 391 -7.60 -41.97 -8.14
N HIS A 392 -6.88 -43.07 -8.35
CA HIS A 392 -5.43 -43.24 -8.11
C HIS A 392 -4.94 -42.80 -6.72
N ALA A 393 -5.78 -42.89 -5.68
CA ALA A 393 -5.49 -42.39 -4.33
C ALA A 393 -5.94 -43.37 -3.24
N TYR A 394 -5.42 -43.20 -2.03
CA TYR A 394 -5.85 -43.96 -0.86
C TYR A 394 -7.11 -43.36 -0.23
N GLU A 395 -8.02 -44.22 0.21
CA GLU A 395 -9.22 -43.85 0.97
C GLU A 395 -9.24 -44.57 2.31
N THR A 396 -9.91 -43.99 3.32
CA THR A 396 -10.15 -44.70 4.59
C THR A 396 -11.10 -45.88 4.39
N ALA A 397 -10.94 -46.91 5.22
CA ALA A 397 -11.80 -48.11 5.20
C ALA A 397 -13.29 -47.74 5.14
N ASP A 398 -13.75 -46.89 6.06
CA ASP A 398 -15.16 -46.45 6.15
C ASP A 398 -15.68 -45.82 4.85
N LYS A 399 -14.87 -44.99 4.17
CA LYS A 399 -15.22 -44.33 2.91
C LYS A 399 -15.15 -45.30 1.73
N PHE A 400 -14.18 -46.19 1.74
CA PHE A 400 -13.94 -47.16 0.68
C PHE A 400 -15.01 -48.28 0.67
N ILE A 401 -15.46 -48.75 1.83
CA ILE A 401 -16.56 -49.74 1.94
C ILE A 401 -17.96 -49.10 1.96
N ALA A 402 -18.06 -47.77 1.92
CA ALA A 402 -19.34 -47.07 1.82
C ALA A 402 -19.88 -46.97 0.37
N GLY A 403 -21.21 -46.94 0.27
CA GLY A 403 -21.95 -46.76 -0.98
C GLY A 403 -22.30 -48.08 -1.68
N ASN A 404 -22.38 -48.05 -3.00
CA ASN A 404 -22.65 -49.26 -3.80
C ASN A 404 -21.37 -50.10 -3.95
N VAL A 405 -21.08 -50.93 -2.94
CA VAL A 405 -19.89 -51.80 -2.86
C VAL A 405 -19.77 -52.72 -4.07
N ILE A 406 -20.89 -53.31 -4.52
CA ILE A 406 -20.94 -54.25 -5.66
C ILE A 406 -20.48 -53.57 -6.96
N GLU A 407 -21.03 -52.40 -7.26
CA GLU A 407 -20.65 -51.63 -8.46
C GLU A 407 -19.19 -51.12 -8.37
N LYS A 408 -18.72 -50.79 -7.17
CA LYS A 408 -17.32 -50.38 -6.94
C LYS A 408 -16.37 -51.56 -7.20
N ALA A 409 -16.70 -52.75 -6.68
CA ALA A 409 -15.97 -53.98 -6.94
C ALA A 409 -15.92 -54.32 -8.44
N GLU A 410 -17.06 -54.31 -9.14
CA GLU A 410 -17.09 -54.56 -10.58
C GLU A 410 -16.18 -53.62 -11.39
N LYS A 411 -16.17 -52.33 -11.05
CA LYS A 411 -15.32 -51.33 -11.72
C LYS A 411 -13.85 -51.56 -11.46
N ILE A 412 -13.47 -51.91 -10.23
CA ILE A 412 -12.08 -52.20 -9.86
C ILE A 412 -11.61 -53.53 -10.47
N GLY A 413 -12.46 -54.56 -10.55
CA GLY A 413 -12.14 -55.80 -11.25
C GLY A 413 -11.84 -55.57 -12.74
N LYS A 414 -12.71 -54.83 -13.44
CA LYS A 414 -12.49 -54.43 -14.84
C LYS A 414 -11.23 -53.56 -15.03
N TYR A 415 -10.87 -52.75 -14.03
CA TYR A 415 -9.63 -51.98 -14.03
C TYR A 415 -8.40 -52.90 -13.99
N LEU A 416 -8.37 -53.84 -13.04
CA LEU A 416 -7.29 -54.82 -12.86
C LEU A 416 -7.09 -55.70 -14.11
N GLU A 417 -8.18 -56.13 -14.75
CA GLU A 417 -8.14 -56.88 -16.02
C GLU A 417 -7.54 -56.09 -17.19
N SER A 418 -7.72 -54.76 -17.21
CA SER A 418 -7.28 -53.90 -18.31
C SER A 418 -5.89 -53.30 -18.14
N HIS A 419 -5.39 -53.21 -16.90
CA HIS A 419 -4.11 -52.56 -16.57
C HIS A 419 -3.13 -53.49 -15.80
N PRO A 420 -2.76 -54.67 -16.34
CA PRO A 420 -2.04 -55.71 -15.59
C PRO A 420 -0.59 -55.39 -15.17
N GLN A 421 -0.03 -54.25 -15.57
CA GLN A 421 1.37 -53.87 -15.31
C GLN A 421 1.54 -52.58 -14.47
N GLU A 422 0.50 -52.11 -13.79
CA GLU A 422 0.63 -50.95 -12.89
C GLU A 422 1.31 -51.30 -11.56
N GLU A 423 2.12 -50.36 -11.08
CA GLU A 423 2.94 -50.46 -9.86
C GLU A 423 2.09 -50.73 -8.60
N ASN A 424 0.89 -50.15 -8.53
CA ASN A 424 -0.03 -50.30 -7.40
C ASN A 424 -1.01 -51.49 -7.52
N ASN A 425 -0.86 -52.37 -8.51
CA ASN A 425 -1.81 -53.47 -8.75
C ASN A 425 -1.97 -54.43 -7.56
N LEU A 426 -0.94 -54.62 -6.75
CA LEU A 426 -1.02 -55.45 -5.53
C LEU A 426 -2.00 -54.83 -4.52
N ALA A 427 -1.83 -53.55 -4.19
CA ALA A 427 -2.72 -52.82 -3.29
C ALA A 427 -4.14 -52.69 -3.86
N ALA A 428 -4.29 -52.55 -5.18
CA ALA A 428 -5.60 -52.55 -5.86
C ALA A 428 -6.30 -53.92 -5.80
N ALA A 429 -5.54 -55.02 -5.89
CA ALA A 429 -6.07 -56.39 -5.78
C ALA A 429 -6.50 -56.73 -4.34
N GLU A 430 -5.72 -56.31 -3.33
CA GLU A 430 -6.11 -56.40 -1.92
C GLU A 430 -7.40 -55.61 -1.65
N SER A 431 -7.44 -54.36 -2.13
CA SER A 431 -8.62 -53.48 -2.01
C SER A 431 -9.86 -54.07 -2.72
N PHE A 432 -9.68 -54.74 -3.86
CA PHE A 432 -10.75 -55.49 -4.54
C PHE A 432 -11.26 -56.66 -3.69
N HIS A 433 -10.37 -57.45 -3.09
CA HIS A 433 -10.75 -58.57 -2.21
C HIS A 433 -11.59 -58.08 -1.02
N THR A 434 -11.19 -56.99 -0.36
CA THR A 434 -11.96 -56.40 0.74
C THR A 434 -13.37 -55.97 0.31
N LEU A 435 -13.55 -55.42 -0.90
CA LEU A 435 -14.90 -55.09 -1.40
C LEU A 435 -15.74 -56.34 -1.69
N GLN A 436 -15.14 -57.47 -2.05
CA GLN A 436 -15.85 -58.73 -2.19
C GLN A 436 -16.28 -59.30 -0.83
N GLU A 437 -15.45 -59.19 0.20
CA GLU A 437 -15.79 -59.60 1.57
C GLU A 437 -16.82 -58.67 2.24
N ALA A 438 -16.84 -57.39 1.88
CA ALA A 438 -17.79 -56.40 2.38
C ALA A 438 -19.13 -56.37 1.61
N ALA A 439 -19.30 -57.19 0.57
CA ALA A 439 -20.56 -57.30 -0.17
C ALA A 439 -21.60 -58.11 0.63
N PRO A 440 -22.86 -57.66 0.72
CA PRO A 440 -23.92 -58.28 1.52
C PRO A 440 -24.58 -59.51 0.88
#